data_AF-A0AAV9MJX8-F1
#
_entry.id   AF-A0AAV9MJX8-F1
#
_cell.length_a   1.000
_cell.length_b   1.000
_cell.length_c   1.000
_cell.angle_alpha   90.00
_cell.angle_beta   90.00
_cell.angle_gamma   90.00
#
_symmetry.space_group_name_H-M   'P 1'
#
loop_
_entity.id
_entity.type
_entity.pdbx_description
1 polymer ?
#
loop_
_entity_poly.entity_id
_entity_poly.type
_entity_poly.pdbx_seq_one_letter_code
_entity_poly.pdbx_strand_id
1 'polypeptide(L)'
;MANLTKLEFVALHSSGKNYQSWVLDDEVYLDAMGLGDTIKIENKASKQDCAKAMIFLRHHIDEVLKIEYLTVKDPLILWNNLKERYNHLKMVIHPKARYDWMHLRLQDFKSIHEYNSAMFRITSQLKLCGDTVSEVDMMEKKVLHHLCLECAFTAIISRKEFQEVF
;
A
#
# COMPACT_ATOMS: atom_id res chain seq x y z
N MET A 1 -1.38 -33.99 8.26
CA MET A 1 -1.37 -32.84 9.17
C MET A 1 -1.25 -31.60 8.31
N ALA A 2 -2.25 -30.74 8.27
CA ALA A 2 -2.19 -29.50 7.50
C ALA A 2 -1.05 -28.62 8.05
N ASN A 3 -0.27 -28.00 7.15
CA ASN A 3 0.84 -27.11 7.52
C ASN A 3 0.35 -26.01 8.46
N LEU A 4 0.70 -26.10 9.74
CA LEU A 4 0.48 -25.10 10.79
C LEU A 4 1.23 -23.76 10.53
N THR A 5 1.88 -23.64 9.37
CA THR A 5 2.76 -22.54 8.97
C THR A 5 2.21 -21.73 7.79
N LYS A 6 1.03 -22.07 7.27
CA LYS A 6 0.45 -21.29 6.17
C LYS A 6 -0.19 -20.03 6.74
N LEU A 7 0.46 -18.90 6.48
CA LEU A 7 -0.13 -17.59 6.71
C LEU A 7 -1.29 -17.35 5.75
N GLU A 8 -2.33 -16.69 6.25
CA GLU A 8 -3.48 -16.24 5.46
C GLU A 8 -3.08 -15.16 4.46
N PHE A 9 -2.16 -14.28 4.86
CA PHE A 9 -1.56 -13.23 4.03
C PHE A 9 -0.14 -12.91 4.50
N VAL A 10 0.51 -11.97 3.82
CA VAL A 10 1.92 -11.65 4.09
C VAL A 10 2.07 -11.04 5.49
N ALA A 11 2.86 -11.68 6.34
CA ALA A 11 3.17 -11.18 7.68
C ALA A 11 3.80 -9.77 7.63
N LEU A 12 3.56 -8.97 8.68
CA LEU A 12 4.16 -7.66 8.85
C LEU A 12 5.68 -7.76 8.88
N HIS A 13 6.33 -7.18 7.88
CA HIS A 13 7.78 -7.13 7.80
C HIS A 13 8.32 -6.18 8.87
N SER A 14 9.47 -6.51 9.47
CA SER A 14 10.12 -5.71 10.53
C SER A 14 10.50 -4.29 10.12
N SER A 15 10.62 -4.01 8.81
CA SER A 15 10.81 -2.64 8.30
C SER A 15 9.52 -1.82 8.19
N GLY A 16 8.35 -2.43 8.38
CA GLY A 16 7.03 -1.82 8.19
C GLY A 16 6.64 -1.51 6.73
N LYS A 17 7.40 -1.97 5.73
CA LYS A 17 7.17 -1.65 4.31
C LYS A 17 5.76 -2.06 3.81
N ASN A 18 5.18 -3.09 4.41
CA ASN A 18 3.84 -3.60 4.13
C ASN A 18 2.85 -3.29 5.26
N TYR A 19 3.17 -2.35 6.17
CA TYR A 19 2.34 -2.06 7.34
C TYR A 19 0.91 -1.68 6.97
N GLN A 20 0.72 -0.83 5.94
CA GLN A 20 -0.62 -0.42 5.52
C GLN A 20 -1.47 -1.57 4.96
N SER A 21 -0.91 -2.44 4.12
CA SER A 21 -1.65 -3.60 3.61
C SER A 21 -1.93 -4.60 4.73
N TRP A 22 -0.95 -4.81 5.61
CA TRP A 22 -1.09 -5.70 6.76
C TRP A 22 -2.20 -5.26 7.71
N VAL A 23 -2.30 -3.96 8.04
CA VAL A 23 -3.39 -3.42 8.86
C VAL A 23 -4.76 -3.74 8.25
N LEU A 24 -4.92 -3.54 6.94
CA LEU A 24 -6.19 -3.81 6.27
C LEU A 24 -6.54 -5.31 6.30
N ASP A 25 -5.57 -6.17 6.00
CA ASP A 25 -5.78 -7.61 5.99
C ASP A 25 -6.12 -8.12 7.42
N ASP A 26 -5.42 -7.63 8.44
CA ASP A 26 -5.67 -7.96 9.85
C ASP A 26 -7.04 -7.47 10.33
N GLU A 27 -7.42 -6.22 10.06
CA GLU A 27 -8.73 -5.66 10.45
C GLU A 27 -9.88 -6.47 9.83
N VAL A 28 -9.79 -6.76 8.53
CA VAL A 28 -10.79 -7.56 7.82
C VAL A 28 -10.88 -8.97 8.39
N TYR A 29 -9.74 -9.61 8.68
CA TYR A 29 -9.73 -10.95 9.27
C TYR A 29 -10.33 -10.97 10.68
N LEU A 30 -9.93 -10.03 11.54
CA LEU A 30 -10.45 -9.93 12.90
C LEU A 30 -11.95 -9.68 12.89
N ASP A 31 -12.45 -8.79 12.03
CA ASP A 31 -13.89 -8.56 11.88
C ASP A 31 -14.63 -9.81 11.39
N ALA A 32 -14.10 -10.51 10.38
CA ALA A 32 -14.69 -11.74 9.86
C ALA A 32 -14.78 -12.85 10.92
N MET A 33 -13.84 -12.86 11.88
CA MET A 33 -13.80 -13.81 12.99
C MET A 33 -14.57 -13.33 14.24
N GLY A 34 -15.21 -12.15 14.20
CA GLY A 34 -15.87 -11.56 15.36
C GLY A 34 -14.90 -11.12 16.47
N LEU A 35 -13.63 -10.91 16.13
CA LEU A 35 -12.54 -10.49 17.02
C LEU A 35 -12.20 -9.01 16.89
N GLY A 36 -12.83 -8.26 15.98
CA GLY A 36 -12.50 -6.86 15.69
C GLY A 36 -12.56 -5.91 16.90
N ASP A 37 -13.40 -6.21 17.90
CA ASP A 37 -13.47 -5.39 19.11
C ASP A 37 -12.23 -5.54 20.00
N THR A 38 -11.47 -6.64 19.89
CA THR A 38 -10.28 -6.90 20.73
C THR A 38 -9.16 -5.88 20.55
N ILE A 39 -9.14 -5.17 19.42
CA ILE A 39 -8.15 -4.13 19.09
C ILE A 39 -8.70 -2.70 19.24
N LYS A 40 -9.90 -2.54 19.81
CA LYS A 40 -10.51 -1.22 20.07
C LYS A 40 -10.34 -0.81 21.53
N ILE A 41 -10.32 0.51 21.76
CA ILE A 41 -10.36 1.08 23.12
C ILE A 41 -11.70 0.69 23.77
N GLU A 42 -11.68 0.43 25.08
CA GLU A 42 -12.85 -0.06 25.83
C GLU A 42 -13.40 -1.40 25.31
N ASN A 43 -12.52 -2.29 24.81
CA ASN A 43 -12.97 -3.60 24.34
C ASN A 43 -13.73 -4.36 25.45
N LYS A 44 -14.87 -4.93 25.07
CA LYS A 44 -15.70 -5.80 25.92
C LYS A 44 -15.47 -7.28 25.59
N ALA A 45 -14.38 -7.59 24.90
CA ALA A 45 -14.10 -8.92 24.41
C ALA A 45 -13.79 -9.87 25.58
N SER A 46 -14.11 -11.14 25.39
CA SER A 46 -13.77 -12.15 26.38
C SER A 46 -12.25 -12.36 26.44
N LYS A 47 -11.73 -12.85 27.58
CA LYS A 47 -10.31 -13.25 27.69
C LYS A 47 -9.92 -14.29 26.63
N GLN A 48 -10.86 -15.15 26.24
CA GLN A 48 -10.65 -16.15 25.20
C GLN A 48 -10.47 -15.51 23.83
N ASP A 49 -11.29 -14.51 23.50
CA ASP A 49 -11.21 -13.83 22.21
C ASP A 49 -9.96 -12.94 22.13
N CYS A 50 -9.58 -12.28 23.23
CA CYS A 50 -8.29 -11.60 23.31
C CYS A 50 -7.12 -12.56 23.09
N ALA A 51 -7.18 -13.78 23.65
CA ALA A 51 -6.14 -14.78 23.43
C ALA A 51 -6.10 -15.27 21.96
N LYS A 52 -7.26 -15.50 21.33
CA LYS A 52 -7.35 -15.86 19.90
C LYS A 52 -6.75 -14.78 19.00
N ALA A 53 -7.15 -13.51 19.23
CA ALA A 53 -6.62 -12.37 18.49
C ALA A 53 -5.10 -12.25 18.70
N MET A 54 -4.62 -12.42 19.94
CA MET A 54 -3.18 -12.35 20.23
C MET A 54 -2.38 -13.44 19.52
N ILE A 55 -2.88 -14.68 19.46
CA ILE A 55 -2.24 -15.78 18.72
C ILE A 55 -2.17 -15.43 17.23
N PHE A 56 -3.26 -14.90 16.67
CA PHE A 56 -3.32 -14.51 15.27
C PHE A 56 -2.34 -13.38 14.93
N LEU A 57 -2.37 -12.27 15.68
CA LEU A 57 -1.47 -11.14 15.51
C LEU A 57 -0.01 -11.59 15.59
N ARG A 58 0.34 -12.41 16.59
CA ARG A 58 1.69 -12.95 16.72
C ARG A 58 2.08 -13.82 15.53
N HIS A 59 1.16 -14.61 14.97
CA HIS A 59 1.44 -15.43 13.80
C HIS A 59 1.78 -14.57 12.57
N HIS A 60 1.14 -13.40 12.46
CA HIS A 60 1.23 -12.50 11.30
C HIS A 60 2.22 -11.35 11.44
N ILE A 61 3.16 -11.40 12.39
CA ILE A 61 4.26 -10.44 12.47
C ILE A 61 5.62 -11.12 12.34
N ASP A 62 6.61 -10.38 11.83
CA ASP A 62 7.98 -10.85 11.69
C ASP A 62 8.58 -11.31 13.03
N GLU A 63 9.49 -12.29 12.96
CA GLU A 63 10.12 -12.89 14.14
C GLU A 63 10.83 -11.85 15.02
N VAL A 64 11.46 -10.84 14.42
CA VAL A 64 12.12 -9.75 15.17
C VAL A 64 11.12 -8.98 16.02
N LEU A 65 9.92 -8.72 15.47
CA LEU A 65 8.85 -8.05 16.21
C LEU A 65 8.26 -8.93 17.31
N LYS A 66 8.17 -10.25 17.10
CA LYS A 66 7.73 -11.19 18.15
C LYS A 66 8.66 -11.17 19.36
N ILE A 67 9.97 -11.10 19.11
CA ILE A 67 10.99 -11.02 20.17
C ILE A 67 10.87 -9.70 20.92
N GLU A 68 10.76 -8.58 20.18
CA GLU A 68 10.64 -7.25 20.78
C GLU A 68 9.39 -7.11 21.66
N TYR A 69 8.25 -7.65 21.20
CA TYR A 69 6.98 -7.60 21.92
C TYR A 69 6.68 -8.89 22.70
N LEU A 70 7.70 -9.68 23.07
CA LEU A 70 7.51 -10.99 23.69
C LEU A 70 6.68 -10.95 24.98
N THR A 71 6.82 -9.88 25.78
CA THR A 71 6.12 -9.72 27.07
C THR A 71 4.70 -9.17 26.94
N VAL A 72 4.31 -8.65 25.76
CA VAL A 72 2.97 -8.11 25.52
C VAL A 72 1.98 -9.25 25.41
N LYS A 73 0.93 -9.22 26.23
CA LYS A 73 -0.12 -10.26 26.30
C LYS A 73 -1.50 -9.78 25.84
N ASP A 74 -1.66 -8.48 25.67
CA ASP A 74 -2.91 -7.85 25.28
C ASP A 74 -2.85 -7.48 23.78
N PRO A 75 -3.79 -7.95 22.94
CA PRO A 75 -3.81 -7.65 21.52
C PRO A 75 -3.97 -6.15 21.23
N LEU A 76 -4.73 -5.40 22.03
CA LEU A 76 -4.89 -3.96 21.88
C LEU A 76 -3.56 -3.23 22.11
N ILE A 77 -2.80 -3.65 23.12
CA ILE A 77 -1.48 -3.06 23.40
C ILE A 77 -0.52 -3.36 22.24
N LEU A 78 -0.47 -4.60 21.76
CA LEU A 78 0.37 -4.95 20.61
C LEU A 78 -0.01 -4.14 19.36
N TRP A 79 -1.30 -4.07 19.06
CA TRP A 79 -1.84 -3.30 17.93
C TRP A 79 -1.42 -1.83 17.99
N ASN A 80 -1.60 -1.19 19.14
CA ASN A 80 -1.24 0.21 19.33
C ASN A 80 0.28 0.45 19.26
N ASN A 81 1.10 -0.45 19.80
CA ASN A 81 2.55 -0.34 19.70
C ASN A 81 3.04 -0.44 18.25
N LEU A 82 2.50 -1.38 17.47
CA LEU A 82 2.80 -1.51 16.04
C LEU A 82 2.32 -0.28 15.27
N LYS A 83 1.13 0.22 15.62
CA LYS A 83 0.58 1.44 15.05
C LYS A 83 1.46 2.64 15.31
N GLU A 84 1.83 2.92 16.55
CA GLU A 84 2.73 4.02 16.90
C GLU A 84 4.07 3.90 16.17
N ARG A 85 4.67 2.70 16.17
CA ARG A 85 5.94 2.44 15.50
C ARG A 85 5.89 2.76 14.01
N TYR A 86 4.83 2.41 13.31
CA TYR A 86 4.78 2.52 11.84
C TYR A 86 3.87 3.63 11.32
N ASN A 87 3.19 4.39 12.18
CA ASN A 87 2.30 5.48 11.74
C ASN A 87 3.08 6.54 10.95
N HIS A 88 4.34 6.79 11.35
CA HIS A 88 5.23 7.72 10.66
C HIS A 88 5.51 7.31 9.21
N LEU A 89 5.35 6.03 8.84
CA LEU A 89 5.54 5.60 7.45
C LEU A 89 4.53 6.26 6.51
N LYS A 90 3.34 6.64 6.98
CA LYS A 90 2.42 7.46 6.17
C LYS A 90 3.07 8.80 5.78
N MET A 91 3.83 9.42 6.67
CA MET A 91 4.55 10.68 6.38
C MET A 91 5.66 10.53 5.35
N VAL A 92 6.21 9.32 5.17
CA VAL A 92 7.25 9.05 4.17
C VAL A 92 6.62 8.58 2.85
N ILE A 93 5.63 7.69 2.92
CA ILE A 93 4.93 7.13 1.76
C ILE A 93 4.13 8.21 1.04
N HIS A 94 3.44 9.08 1.77
CA HIS A 94 2.51 10.03 1.18
C HIS A 94 3.20 11.10 0.29
N PRO A 95 4.25 11.81 0.74
CA PRO A 95 4.97 12.75 -0.13
C PRO A 95 5.63 12.03 -1.31
N LYS A 96 6.17 10.83 -1.09
CA LYS A 96 6.77 10.02 -2.16
C LYS A 96 5.72 9.62 -3.21
N ALA A 97 4.55 9.15 -2.80
CA ALA A 97 3.48 8.78 -3.72
C ALA A 97 2.97 9.99 -4.53
N ARG A 98 2.88 11.18 -3.90
CA ARG A 98 2.56 12.43 -4.61
C ARG A 98 3.63 12.81 -5.62
N TYR A 99 4.90 12.70 -5.24
CA TYR A 99 6.03 12.93 -6.13
C TYR A 99 6.00 11.95 -7.31
N ASP A 100 5.89 10.65 -7.04
CA ASP A 100 5.83 9.60 -8.05
C ASP A 100 4.63 9.83 -8.99
N TRP A 101 3.47 10.22 -8.47
CA TRP A 101 2.30 10.58 -9.28
C TRP A 101 2.60 11.77 -10.20
N MET A 102 3.14 12.86 -9.68
CA MET A 102 3.45 14.06 -10.47
C MET A 102 4.44 13.77 -11.60
N HIS A 103 5.41 12.88 -11.36
CA HIS A 103 6.48 12.55 -12.32
C HIS A 103 6.25 11.27 -13.12
N LEU A 104 5.10 10.62 -12.97
CA LEU A 104 4.78 9.41 -13.74
C LEU A 104 4.59 9.75 -15.23
N ARG A 105 5.45 9.20 -16.10
CA ARG A 105 5.38 9.35 -17.56
C ARG A 105 5.38 7.99 -18.26
N LEU A 106 4.58 7.84 -19.31
CA LEU A 106 4.49 6.60 -20.08
C LEU A 106 5.81 6.25 -20.78
N GLN A 107 6.57 7.25 -21.23
CA GLN A 107 7.87 7.05 -21.88
C GLN A 107 8.94 6.36 -20.99
N ASP A 108 8.77 6.39 -19.66
CA ASP A 108 9.72 5.78 -18.73
C ASP A 108 9.51 4.26 -18.58
N PHE A 109 8.50 3.69 -19.25
CA PHE A 109 8.12 2.27 -19.18
C PHE A 109 8.24 1.56 -20.52
N LYS A 110 8.50 0.24 -20.50
CA LYS A 110 8.64 -0.55 -21.73
C LYS A 110 7.30 -0.90 -22.36
N SER A 111 6.23 -0.84 -21.59
CA SER A 111 4.88 -1.18 -22.06
C SER A 111 3.80 -0.39 -21.32
N ILE A 112 2.64 -0.27 -21.97
CA ILE A 112 1.42 0.28 -21.36
C ILE A 112 1.02 -0.52 -20.11
N HIS A 113 1.28 -1.83 -20.09
CA HIS A 113 0.98 -2.67 -18.94
C HIS A 113 1.82 -2.30 -17.71
N GLU A 114 3.14 -2.13 -17.88
CA GLU A 114 4.04 -1.69 -16.80
C GLU A 114 3.66 -0.31 -16.27
N TYR A 115 3.37 0.63 -17.18
CA TYR A 115 2.89 1.96 -16.81
C TYR A 115 1.59 1.90 -16.00
N ASN A 116 0.60 1.14 -16.47
CA ASN A 116 -0.67 0.97 -15.76
C ASN A 116 -0.45 0.36 -14.38
N SER A 117 0.41 -0.65 -14.27
CA SER A 117 0.76 -1.27 -12.98
C SER A 117 1.36 -0.26 -12.01
N ALA A 118 2.33 0.56 -12.46
CA ALA A 118 2.93 1.61 -11.65
C ALA A 118 1.90 2.68 -11.23
N MET A 119 1.05 3.09 -12.18
CA MET A 119 -0.04 4.03 -11.94
C MET A 119 -0.99 3.51 -10.84
N PHE A 120 -1.48 2.27 -10.95
CA PHE A 120 -2.33 1.65 -9.92
C PHE A 120 -1.64 1.58 -8.57
N ARG A 121 -0.36 1.19 -8.53
CA ARG A 121 0.41 1.14 -7.27
C ARG A 121 0.46 2.51 -6.60
N ILE A 122 0.74 3.57 -7.36
CA ILE A 122 0.81 4.94 -6.84
C ILE A 122 -0.56 5.42 -6.37
N THR A 123 -1.62 5.23 -7.17
CA THR A 123 -2.96 5.69 -6.79
C THR A 123 -3.52 4.94 -5.59
N SER A 124 -3.23 3.64 -5.44
CA SER A 124 -3.55 2.87 -4.24
C SER A 124 -2.83 3.44 -3.00
N GLN A 125 -1.54 3.79 -3.10
CA GLN A 125 -0.81 4.41 -1.99
C GLN A 125 -1.38 5.77 -1.60
N LEU A 126 -1.76 6.60 -2.58
CA LEU A 126 -2.43 7.88 -2.34
C LEU A 126 -3.77 7.69 -1.62
N LYS A 127 -4.60 6.76 -2.09
CA LYS A 127 -5.88 6.40 -1.44
C LYS A 127 -5.69 5.94 0.00
N LEU A 128 -4.69 5.09 0.28
CA LEU A 128 -4.35 4.66 1.64
C LEU A 128 -3.91 5.82 2.56
N CYS A 129 -3.35 6.89 1.99
CA CYS A 129 -2.94 8.08 2.71
C CYS A 129 -4.06 9.14 2.81
N GLY A 130 -5.26 8.86 2.29
CA GLY A 130 -6.42 9.75 2.35
C GLY A 130 -6.57 10.70 1.15
N ASP A 131 -5.72 10.59 0.12
CA ASP A 131 -5.89 11.34 -1.12
C ASP A 131 -6.88 10.62 -2.05
N THR A 132 -7.77 11.37 -2.68
CA THR A 132 -8.66 10.86 -3.72
C THR A 132 -8.03 11.07 -5.09
N VAL A 133 -7.66 9.97 -5.77
CA VAL A 133 -7.37 9.98 -7.21
C VAL A 133 -8.53 9.28 -7.91
N SER A 134 -9.27 10.03 -8.73
CA SER A 134 -10.42 9.54 -9.48
C SER A 134 -9.99 8.75 -10.73
N GLU A 135 -10.91 7.98 -11.29
CA GLU A 135 -10.69 7.33 -12.58
C GLU A 135 -10.49 8.35 -13.71
N VAL A 136 -11.14 9.51 -13.62
CA VAL A 136 -10.98 10.63 -14.56
C VAL A 136 -9.54 11.15 -14.50
N ASP A 137 -8.97 11.38 -13.32
CA ASP A 137 -7.58 11.83 -13.18
C ASP A 137 -6.60 10.82 -13.81
N MET A 138 -6.87 9.52 -13.65
CA MET A 138 -6.07 8.46 -14.24
C MET A 138 -6.20 8.41 -15.77
N MET A 139 -7.39 8.69 -16.31
CA MET A 139 -7.64 8.77 -17.75
C MET A 139 -6.99 10.01 -18.36
N GLU A 140 -7.20 11.18 -17.75
CA GLU A 140 -6.58 12.43 -18.18
C GLU A 140 -5.06 12.29 -18.25
N LYS A 141 -4.44 11.65 -17.25
CA LYS A 141 -2.99 11.41 -17.26
C LYS A 141 -2.51 10.55 -18.42
N LYS A 142 -3.30 9.56 -18.86
CA LYS A 142 -3.01 8.76 -20.07
C LYS A 142 -3.17 9.58 -21.35
N VAL A 143 -4.27 10.33 -21.44
CA VAL A 143 -4.62 11.14 -22.63
C VAL A 143 -3.65 12.30 -22.82
N LEU A 144 -3.28 13.02 -21.75
CA LEU A 144 -2.26 14.06 -21.78
C LEU A 144 -0.94 13.54 -22.34
N HIS A 145 -0.54 12.33 -21.95
CA HIS A 145 0.68 11.74 -22.47
C HIS A 145 0.55 11.32 -23.94
N HIS A 146 -0.60 10.81 -24.36
CA HIS A 146 -0.84 10.46 -25.76
C HIS A 146 -0.79 11.71 -26.67
N LEU A 147 -1.48 12.78 -26.27
CA LEU A 147 -1.46 14.06 -26.97
C LEU A 147 -0.06 14.69 -27.01
N CYS A 148 0.71 14.57 -25.92
CA CYS A 148 2.08 15.08 -25.89
C CYS A 148 3.01 14.32 -26.85
N LEU A 149 2.81 13.00 -27.00
CA LEU A 149 3.53 12.20 -27.99
C LEU A 149 3.12 12.57 -29.42
N GLU A 150 1.84 12.76 -29.71
CA GLU A 150 1.38 13.19 -31.04
C GLU A 150 1.92 14.57 -31.42
N CYS A 151 1.90 15.53 -30.49
CA CYS A 151 2.51 16.84 -30.69
C CYS A 151 4.02 16.74 -30.96
N ALA A 152 4.74 15.91 -30.20
CA ALA A 152 6.18 15.68 -30.42
C ALA A 152 6.45 15.00 -31.76
N PHE A 153 5.62 14.04 -32.17
CA PHE A 153 5.76 13.34 -33.46
C PHE A 153 5.51 14.28 -34.63
N THR A 154 4.45 15.08 -34.57
CA THR A 154 4.14 16.11 -35.56
C THR A 154 5.27 17.14 -35.67
N ALA A 155 5.79 17.61 -34.53
CA ALA A 155 6.91 18.56 -34.52
C ALA A 155 8.22 17.99 -35.10
N ILE A 156 8.50 16.70 -34.87
CA ILE A 156 9.67 16.03 -35.45
C ILE A 156 9.52 15.87 -36.96
N ILE A 157 8.34 15.48 -37.45
CA ILE A 157 8.06 15.36 -38.89
C ILE A 157 8.23 16.71 -39.57
N SER A 158 7.59 17.77 -39.05
CA SER A 158 7.72 19.12 -39.62
C SER A 158 9.16 19.64 -39.61
N ARG A 159 9.97 19.26 -38.60
CA ARG A 159 11.39 19.63 -38.55
C ARG A 159 12.24 18.86 -39.57
N LYS A 160 11.96 17.58 -39.79
CA LYS A 160 12.63 16.77 -40.83
C LYS A 160 12.29 17.27 -42.24
N GLU A 161 11.02 17.53 -42.51
CA GLU A 161 10.58 18.11 -43.78
C GLU A 161 11.25 19.49 -44.02
N PHE A 162 11.40 20.31 -42.98
CA PHE A 162 12.13 21.57 -43.08
C PHE A 162 13.63 21.40 -43.38
N GLN A 163 14.28 20.34 -42.89
CA GLN A 163 15.70 20.05 -43.17
C GLN A 163 15.94 19.38 -44.52
N GLU A 164 14.92 18.80 -45.15
CA GLU A 164 15.04 18.22 -46.50
C GLU A 164 14.73 19.25 -47.61
N VAL A 165 14.14 20.39 -47.25
CA VAL A 165 13.76 21.48 -48.17
C VAL A 165 14.80 22.61 -48.23
N PHE A 166 15.85 22.58 -47.39
CA PHE A 166 16.99 23.49 -47.39
C PHE A 166 18.33 22.73 -47.38
#